data_AF-A0AB34P429-F1
#
_entry.id   AF-A0AB34P429-F1
#
_cell.length_a   1.000
_cell.length_b   1.000
_cell.length_c   1.000
_cell.angle_alpha   90.00
_cell.angle_beta   90.00
_cell.angle_gamma   90.00
#
_symmetry.space_group_name_H-M   'P 1'
#
loop_
_entity.id
_entity.type
_entity.pdbx_description
1 polymer ?
#
loop_
_entity_poly.entity_id
_entity_poly.type
_entity_poly.pdbx_seq_one_letter_code
_entity_poly.pdbx_strand_id
1 'polypeptide(L)'
;MNQRINPATGYPMSTDKQIKVKKEAVSMVKAFHEENPHEAGIKFLKELGLPDPRDERTILSDKIYQHITGVLGAEAELHYKMGLWDEAENEYLQIFYLSIYHTDALRILYSKEHRYRDAVYILEFTMQTILDFPQLFYKEDYAKLSLTQEKTQKLAEKKQALDKSCLSSDKKALLSQIASNNFLRIKNWTNEIEKEK
;
A
#
# COMPACT_ATOMS: atom_id res chain seq x y z
N MET A 1 -15.43 -26.46 1.28
CA MET A 1 -14.07 -26.60 1.84
C MET A 1 -14.01 -25.79 3.11
N ASN A 2 -13.59 -26.37 4.23
CA ASN A 2 -13.39 -25.62 5.47
C ASN A 2 -12.24 -24.64 5.26
N GLN A 3 -12.47 -23.37 5.61
CA GLN A 3 -11.45 -22.33 5.57
C GLN A 3 -10.36 -22.69 6.58
N ARG A 4 -9.10 -22.73 6.15
CA ARG A 4 -7.96 -23.00 7.03
C ARG A 4 -7.78 -21.84 7.99
N ILE A 5 -7.48 -22.14 9.24
CA ILE A 5 -7.30 -21.15 10.31
C ILE A 5 -5.86 -21.22 10.81
N ASN A 6 -5.23 -20.06 11.04
CA ASN A 6 -3.94 -19.98 11.71
C ASN A 6 -4.18 -20.26 13.21
N PRO A 7 -3.54 -21.31 13.78
CA PRO A 7 -3.79 -21.68 15.18
C PRO A 7 -3.27 -20.64 16.19
N ALA A 8 -2.33 -19.78 15.81
CA ALA A 8 -1.76 -18.77 16.71
C ALA A 8 -2.67 -17.54 16.85
N THR A 9 -3.37 -17.16 15.79
CA THR A 9 -4.15 -15.91 15.72
C THR A 9 -5.65 -16.12 15.58
N GLY A 10 -6.09 -17.31 15.14
CA GLY A 10 -7.49 -17.60 14.85
C GLY A 10 -7.97 -17.05 13.50
N TYR A 11 -7.11 -16.39 12.72
CA TYR A 11 -7.51 -15.82 11.43
C TYR A 11 -7.47 -16.82 10.27
N PRO A 12 -8.32 -16.63 9.26
CA PRO A 12 -8.26 -17.37 8.02
C PRO A 12 -6.92 -17.30 7.28
N MET A 13 -6.49 -18.44 6.76
CA MET A 13 -5.30 -18.59 5.92
C MET A 13 -5.67 -18.93 4.47
N SER A 14 -4.77 -18.59 3.57
CA SER A 14 -4.76 -19.08 2.18
C SER A 14 -4.23 -20.51 2.09
N THR A 15 -4.29 -21.09 0.89
CA THR A 15 -3.70 -22.42 0.62
C THR A 15 -2.18 -22.41 0.73
N ASP A 16 -1.56 -23.56 1.04
CA ASP A 16 -0.09 -23.67 1.11
C ASP A 16 0.58 -23.28 -0.21
N LYS A 17 -0.05 -23.61 -1.34
CA LYS A 17 0.41 -23.19 -2.67
C LYS A 17 0.49 -21.67 -2.79
N GLN A 18 -0.56 -20.95 -2.39
CA GLN A 18 -0.59 -19.49 -2.44
C GLN A 18 0.41 -18.85 -1.47
N ILE A 19 0.58 -19.44 -0.28
CA ILE A 19 1.56 -18.97 0.70
C ILE A 19 2.98 -19.18 0.17
N LYS A 20 3.29 -20.37 -0.39
CA LYS A 20 4.59 -20.68 -0.98
C LYS A 20 4.96 -19.70 -2.11
N VAL A 21 4.05 -19.50 -3.07
CA VAL A 21 4.24 -18.54 -4.17
C VAL A 21 4.48 -17.13 -3.63
N LYS A 22 3.77 -16.73 -2.56
CA LYS A 22 3.96 -15.39 -1.98
C LYS A 22 5.29 -15.26 -1.24
N LYS A 23 5.77 -16.31 -0.56
CA LYS A 23 7.12 -16.33 0.05
C LYS A 23 8.22 -16.17 -0.99
N GLU A 24 8.09 -16.87 -2.12
CA GLU A 24 9.01 -16.75 -3.26
C GLU A 24 8.99 -15.32 -3.81
N ALA A 25 7.80 -14.73 -3.99
CA ALA A 25 7.66 -13.35 -4.45
C ALA A 25 8.30 -12.33 -3.48
N VAL A 26 8.11 -12.47 -2.16
CA VAL A 26 8.77 -11.61 -1.16
C VAL A 26 10.29 -11.72 -1.26
N SER A 27 10.81 -12.94 -1.42
CA SER A 27 12.26 -13.16 -1.56
C SER A 27 12.81 -12.48 -2.82
N MET A 28 12.08 -12.55 -3.93
CA MET A 28 12.44 -11.86 -5.17
C MET A 28 12.42 -10.33 -5.01
N VAL A 29 11.41 -9.77 -4.34
CA VAL A 29 11.32 -8.32 -4.10
C VAL A 29 12.50 -7.84 -3.24
N LYS A 30 12.87 -8.60 -2.21
CA LYS A 30 14.03 -8.28 -1.37
C LYS A 30 15.34 -8.31 -2.17
N ALA A 31 15.57 -9.37 -2.95
CA ALA A 31 16.75 -9.46 -3.82
C ALA A 31 16.80 -8.31 -4.83
N PHE A 32 15.66 -7.99 -5.46
CA PHE A 32 15.56 -6.85 -6.37
C PHE A 32 15.92 -5.52 -5.69
N HIS A 33 15.48 -5.32 -4.46
CA HIS A 33 15.81 -4.12 -3.70
C HIS A 33 17.30 -4.05 -3.33
N GLU A 34 17.90 -5.18 -2.95
CA GLU A 34 19.32 -5.29 -2.61
C GLU A 34 20.23 -5.05 -3.82
N GLU A 35 19.87 -5.61 -4.98
CA GLU A 35 20.65 -5.51 -6.22
C GLU A 35 20.47 -4.15 -6.93
N ASN A 36 19.36 -3.45 -6.64
CA ASN A 36 18.95 -2.18 -7.25
C ASN A 36 19.24 -2.11 -8.78
N PRO A 37 18.75 -3.08 -9.57
CA PRO A 37 19.11 -3.23 -10.97
C PRO A 37 18.64 -2.04 -11.83
N HIS A 38 17.62 -1.29 -11.37
CA HIS A 38 17.22 -0.04 -12.01
C HIS A 38 18.33 1.01 -11.94
N GLU A 39 18.93 1.25 -10.78
CA GLU A 39 20.06 2.18 -10.67
C GLU A 39 21.27 1.70 -11.47
N ALA A 40 21.54 0.39 -11.50
CA ALA A 40 22.60 -0.19 -12.32
C ALA A 40 22.36 0.06 -13.82
N GLY A 41 21.12 -0.13 -14.29
CA GLY A 41 20.73 0.11 -15.68
C GLY A 41 20.80 1.60 -16.06
N ILE A 42 20.36 2.51 -15.18
CA ILE A 42 20.45 3.95 -15.41
C ILE A 42 21.90 4.42 -15.43
N LYS A 43 22.73 3.91 -14.51
CA LYS A 43 24.16 4.20 -14.51
C LYS A 43 24.81 3.78 -15.83
N PHE A 44 24.48 2.60 -16.33
CA PHE A 44 24.98 2.12 -17.63
C PHE A 44 24.54 3.00 -18.81
N LEU A 45 23.26 3.39 -18.87
CA LEU A 45 22.77 4.32 -19.90
C LEU A 45 23.54 5.65 -19.86
N LYS A 46 23.76 6.19 -18.66
CA LYS A 46 24.52 7.43 -18.45
C LYS A 46 25.98 7.29 -18.88
N GLU A 47 26.63 6.16 -18.58
CA GLU A 47 27.99 5.85 -19.05
C GLU A 47 28.08 5.77 -20.58
N LEU A 48 26.99 5.37 -21.26
CA LEU A 48 26.86 5.37 -22.72
C LEU A 48 26.41 6.72 -23.30
N GLY A 49 26.14 7.74 -22.48
CA GLY A 49 25.61 9.02 -22.93
C GLY A 49 24.17 8.95 -23.45
N LEU A 50 23.42 7.90 -23.09
CA LEU A 50 22.02 7.70 -23.46
C LEU A 50 21.10 8.26 -22.36
N PRO A 51 19.99 8.91 -22.73
CA PRO A 51 19.01 9.41 -21.76
C PRO A 51 18.24 8.25 -21.10
N ASP A 52 17.70 8.48 -19.91
CA ASP A 52 16.70 7.59 -19.32
C ASP A 52 15.41 7.66 -20.16
N PRO A 53 14.94 6.55 -20.76
CA PRO A 53 13.76 6.55 -21.61
C PRO A 53 12.44 6.66 -20.82
N ARG A 54 12.48 6.56 -19.49
CA ARG A 54 11.28 6.58 -18.63
C ARG A 54 10.81 8.01 -18.41
N ASP A 55 9.49 8.17 -18.36
CA ASP A 55 8.89 9.44 -17.94
C ASP A 55 9.05 9.66 -16.42
N GLU A 56 8.90 10.90 -15.99
CA GLU A 56 9.09 11.32 -14.58
C GLU A 56 8.20 10.55 -13.60
N ARG A 57 6.98 10.21 -14.01
CA ARG A 57 6.05 9.48 -13.17
C ARG A 57 6.51 8.04 -13.00
N THR A 58 7.00 7.40 -14.06
CA THR A 58 7.59 6.07 -13.99
C THR A 58 8.81 6.07 -13.05
N ILE A 59 9.71 7.06 -13.17
CA ILE A 59 10.88 7.18 -12.28
C ILE A 59 10.45 7.37 -10.81
N LEU A 60 9.45 8.23 -10.56
CA LEU A 60 8.93 8.48 -9.22
C LEU A 60 8.25 7.24 -8.63
N SER A 61 7.46 6.54 -9.44
CA SER A 61 6.80 5.29 -9.06
C SER A 61 7.82 4.22 -8.67
N ASP A 62 8.89 4.07 -9.45
CA ASP A 62 9.97 3.13 -9.15
C ASP A 62 10.67 3.48 -7.82
N LYS A 63 10.94 4.77 -7.56
CA LYS A 63 11.51 5.20 -6.27
C LYS A 63 10.59 4.92 -5.08
N ILE A 64 9.28 5.18 -5.23
CA ILE A 64 8.29 4.89 -4.18
C ILE A 64 8.22 3.39 -3.91
N TYR A 65 8.20 2.57 -4.96
CA TYR A 65 8.23 1.12 -4.82
C TYR A 65 9.51 0.65 -4.12
N GLN A 66 10.68 1.06 -4.63
CA GLN A 66 11.99 0.65 -4.13
C GLN A 66 12.21 1.01 -2.66
N HIS A 67 11.79 2.21 -2.25
CA HIS A 67 12.20 2.79 -0.95
C HIS A 67 11.08 2.91 0.08
N ILE A 68 9.83 2.64 -0.29
CA ILE A 68 8.68 2.78 0.61
C ILE A 68 7.79 1.54 0.55
N THR A 69 7.22 1.21 -0.61
CA THR A 69 6.09 0.26 -0.66
C THR A 69 6.44 -1.18 -1.01
N GLY A 70 7.57 -1.44 -1.68
CA GLY A 70 7.87 -2.74 -2.31
C GLY A 70 7.96 -3.89 -1.31
N VAL A 71 8.93 -3.85 -0.38
CA VAL A 71 9.08 -4.90 0.65
C VAL A 71 7.86 -4.94 1.56
N LEU A 72 7.48 -3.78 2.12
CA LEU A 72 6.37 -3.69 3.07
C LEU A 72 5.06 -4.23 2.49
N GLY A 73 4.72 -3.87 1.25
CA GLY A 73 3.51 -4.35 0.59
C GLY A 73 3.54 -5.84 0.28
N ALA A 74 4.72 -6.39 -0.05
CA ALA A 74 4.89 -7.82 -0.28
C ALA A 74 4.79 -8.63 1.03
N GLU A 75 5.37 -8.13 2.11
CA GLU A 75 5.28 -8.73 3.46
C GLU A 75 3.85 -8.67 3.99
N ALA A 76 3.15 -7.54 3.84
CA ALA A 76 1.75 -7.38 4.24
C ALA A 76 0.84 -8.40 3.57
N GLU A 77 1.02 -8.64 2.26
CA GLU A 77 0.22 -9.64 1.55
C GLU A 77 0.56 -11.07 2.01
N LEU A 78 1.83 -11.34 2.33
CA LEU A 78 2.24 -12.64 2.87
C LEU A 78 1.61 -12.88 4.24
N HIS A 79 1.72 -11.93 5.17
CA HIS A 79 1.15 -12.01 6.50
C HIS A 79 -0.37 -12.18 6.44
N TYR A 80 -1.06 -11.42 5.58
CA TYR A 80 -2.49 -11.61 5.37
C TYR A 80 -2.82 -13.04 4.91
N LYS A 81 -2.08 -13.60 3.94
CA LYS A 81 -2.28 -14.97 3.46
C LYS A 81 -1.95 -16.03 4.52
N MET A 82 -1.05 -15.72 5.45
CA MET A 82 -0.68 -16.58 6.57
C MET A 82 -1.64 -16.45 7.77
N GLY A 83 -2.68 -15.62 7.70
CA GLY A 83 -3.57 -15.37 8.84
C GLY A 83 -2.89 -14.58 9.95
N LEU A 84 -1.85 -13.81 9.64
CA LEU A 84 -1.18 -12.88 10.54
C LEU A 84 -1.73 -11.48 10.27
N TRP A 85 -3.01 -11.27 10.59
CA TRP A 85 -3.74 -10.07 10.16
C TRP A 85 -3.32 -8.81 10.91
N ASP A 86 -2.89 -8.92 12.16
CA ASP A 86 -2.36 -7.79 12.93
C ASP A 86 -1.05 -7.27 12.33
N GLU A 87 -0.15 -8.18 11.95
CA GLU A 87 1.10 -7.87 11.26
C GLU A 87 0.81 -7.23 9.89
N ALA A 88 -0.09 -7.84 9.12
CA ALA A 88 -0.50 -7.31 7.81
C ALA A 88 -1.13 -5.92 7.93
N GLU A 89 -1.99 -5.67 8.93
CA GLU A 89 -2.55 -4.35 9.19
C GLU A 89 -1.43 -3.35 9.48
N ASN A 90 -0.50 -3.67 10.38
CA ASN A 90 0.57 -2.76 10.77
C ASN A 90 1.48 -2.38 9.59
N GLU A 91 1.72 -3.30 8.65
CA GLU A 91 2.48 -3.05 7.43
C GLU A 91 1.68 -2.24 6.41
N TYR A 92 0.42 -2.62 6.14
CA TYR A 92 -0.44 -1.85 5.23
C TYR A 92 -0.68 -0.43 5.73
N LEU A 93 -0.86 -0.22 7.03
CA LEU A 93 -1.08 1.10 7.62
C LEU A 93 0.07 2.07 7.34
N GLN A 94 1.30 1.58 7.14
CA GLN A 94 2.45 2.42 6.82
C GLN A 94 2.43 2.94 5.38
N ILE A 95 1.68 2.30 4.47
CA ILE A 95 1.81 2.54 3.02
C ILE A 95 0.49 2.63 2.25
N PHE A 96 -0.67 2.39 2.87
CA PHE A 96 -1.95 2.22 2.16
C PHE A 96 -2.28 3.42 1.26
N TYR A 97 -2.01 4.63 1.75
CA TYR A 97 -2.32 5.89 1.07
C TYR A 97 -1.47 6.15 -0.19
N LEU A 98 -0.46 5.32 -0.47
CA LEU A 98 0.36 5.39 -1.69
C LEU A 98 -0.12 4.45 -2.80
N SER A 99 -1.16 3.65 -2.56
CA SER A 99 -1.67 2.68 -3.53
C SER A 99 -3.12 2.32 -3.26
N ILE A 100 -3.97 2.48 -4.28
CA ILE A 100 -5.38 2.06 -4.19
C ILE A 100 -5.53 0.56 -3.91
N TYR A 101 -4.53 -0.25 -4.29
CA TYR A 101 -4.53 -1.70 -4.04
C TYR A 101 -4.26 -2.02 -2.57
N HIS A 102 -3.32 -1.31 -1.93
CA HIS A 102 -3.06 -1.47 -0.49
C HIS A 102 -4.23 -0.95 0.34
N THR A 103 -4.84 0.15 -0.09
CA THR A 103 -6.07 0.67 0.51
C THR A 103 -7.20 -0.36 0.43
N ASP A 104 -7.44 -0.97 -0.73
CA ASP A 104 -8.49 -1.99 -0.87
C ASP A 104 -8.18 -3.27 -0.06
N ALA A 105 -6.91 -3.69 -0.01
CA ALA A 105 -6.49 -4.83 0.81
C ALA A 105 -6.82 -4.60 2.30
N LEU A 106 -6.46 -3.43 2.83
CA LEU A 106 -6.74 -3.06 4.21
C LEU A 106 -8.26 -2.87 4.46
N ARG A 107 -8.99 -2.30 3.50
CA ARG A 107 -10.46 -2.18 3.56
C ARG A 107 -11.13 -3.55 3.65
N ILE A 108 -10.65 -4.54 2.89
CA ILE A 108 -11.15 -5.92 2.94
C ILE A 108 -10.87 -6.53 4.31
N LEU A 109 -9.66 -6.36 4.85
CA LEU A 109 -9.29 -6.83 6.18
C LEU A 109 -10.24 -6.26 7.24
N TYR A 110 -10.40 -4.93 7.28
CA TYR A 110 -11.32 -4.26 8.20
C TYR A 110 -12.77 -4.69 8.03
N SER A 111 -13.24 -4.88 6.79
CA SER A 111 -14.60 -5.36 6.55
C SER A 111 -14.85 -6.76 7.11
N LYS A 112 -13.83 -7.64 7.08
CA LYS A 112 -13.90 -9.00 7.64
C LYS A 112 -13.91 -9.02 9.17
N GLU A 113 -13.29 -8.03 9.79
CA GLU A 113 -13.28 -7.87 11.25
C GLU A 113 -14.43 -7.01 11.79
N HIS A 114 -15.37 -6.61 10.92
CA HIS A 114 -16.45 -5.70 11.25
C HIS A 114 -15.98 -4.29 11.69
N ARG A 115 -14.83 -3.83 11.20
CA ARG A 115 -14.26 -2.50 11.45
C ARG A 115 -14.65 -1.54 10.32
N TYR A 116 -15.95 -1.31 10.15
CA TYR A 116 -16.48 -0.60 8.98
C TYR A 116 -16.13 0.89 8.97
N ARG A 117 -16.12 1.56 10.12
CA ARG A 117 -15.68 2.98 10.20
C ARG A 117 -14.19 3.15 9.95
N ASP A 118 -13.36 2.19 10.39
CA ASP A 118 -11.93 2.19 10.03
C ASP A 118 -11.74 2.04 8.50
N ALA A 119 -12.56 1.20 7.85
CA ALA A 119 -12.56 1.03 6.39
C ALA A 119 -12.97 2.31 5.64
N VAL A 120 -13.94 3.07 6.14
CA VAL A 120 -14.30 4.39 5.60
C VAL A 120 -13.13 5.36 5.73
N TYR A 121 -12.54 5.45 6.94
CA TYR A 121 -11.45 6.38 7.23
C TYR A 121 -10.26 6.23 6.28
N ILE A 122 -9.79 4.99 6.04
CA ILE A 122 -8.64 4.78 5.14
C ILE A 122 -8.95 5.12 3.67
N LEU A 123 -10.20 4.97 3.24
CA LEU A 123 -10.61 5.36 1.88
C LEU A 123 -10.59 6.89 1.75
N GLU A 124 -11.17 7.60 2.73
CA GLU A 124 -11.17 9.07 2.77
C GLU A 124 -9.75 9.63 2.83
N PHE A 125 -8.88 9.04 3.65
CA PHE A 125 -7.47 9.43 3.73
C PHE A 125 -6.76 9.28 2.37
N THR A 126 -6.98 8.16 1.70
CA THR A 126 -6.37 7.90 0.38
C THR A 126 -6.92 8.84 -0.68
N MET A 127 -8.24 9.09 -0.67
CA MET A 127 -8.86 10.05 -1.57
C MET A 127 -8.29 11.46 -1.39
N GLN A 128 -8.09 11.91 -0.14
CA GLN A 128 -7.43 13.18 0.15
C GLN A 128 -5.99 13.20 -0.38
N THR A 129 -5.26 12.10 -0.18
CA THR A 129 -3.88 11.96 -0.71
C THR A 129 -3.83 12.10 -2.23
N ILE A 130 -4.81 11.56 -2.96
CA ILE A 130 -4.90 11.72 -4.42
C ILE A 130 -5.12 13.19 -4.82
N LEU A 131 -5.94 13.93 -4.06
CA LEU A 131 -6.17 15.34 -4.32
C LEU A 131 -4.93 16.19 -4.04
N ASP A 132 -4.20 15.87 -2.97
CA ASP A 132 -3.00 16.61 -2.55
C ASP A 132 -1.77 16.26 -3.43
N PHE A 133 -1.71 15.04 -3.96
CA PHE A 133 -0.59 14.51 -4.76
C PHE A 133 -1.07 13.83 -6.05
N PRO A 134 -1.72 14.55 -6.97
CA PRO A 134 -2.33 13.98 -8.18
C PRO A 134 -1.32 13.31 -9.12
N GLN A 135 -0.05 13.70 -9.08
CA GLN A 135 1.03 13.10 -9.87
C GLN A 135 1.34 11.64 -9.49
N LEU A 136 0.92 11.20 -8.29
CA LEU A 136 1.14 9.83 -7.82
C LEU A 136 0.10 8.83 -8.36
N PHE A 137 -1.05 9.32 -8.84
CA PHE A 137 -2.20 8.47 -9.15
C PHE A 137 -2.72 8.69 -10.57
N TYR A 138 -3.45 7.70 -11.08
CA TYR A 138 -4.22 7.88 -12.31
C TYR A 138 -5.53 8.64 -12.00
N LYS A 139 -6.04 9.41 -12.95
CA LYS A 139 -7.33 10.13 -12.78
C LYS A 139 -8.47 9.18 -12.45
N GLU A 140 -8.43 7.99 -13.03
CA GLU A 140 -9.44 6.94 -12.85
C GLU A 140 -9.42 6.35 -11.43
N ASP A 141 -8.31 6.48 -10.70
CA ASP A 141 -8.16 5.92 -9.36
C ASP A 141 -9.08 6.64 -8.35
N TYR A 142 -9.20 7.97 -8.47
CA TYR A 142 -10.14 8.73 -7.64
C TYR A 142 -11.59 8.30 -7.88
N ALA A 143 -11.99 8.12 -9.14
CA ALA A 143 -13.34 7.69 -9.49
C ALA A 143 -13.66 6.29 -8.95
N LYS A 144 -12.71 5.35 -9.04
CA LYS A 144 -12.84 4.00 -8.46
C LYS A 144 -12.96 4.04 -6.94
N LEU A 145 -12.14 4.83 -6.27
CA LEU A 145 -12.17 4.96 -4.82
C LEU A 145 -13.45 5.64 -4.33
N SER A 146 -13.93 6.67 -5.02
CA SER A 146 -15.19 7.35 -4.68
C SER A 146 -16.38 6.38 -4.67
N LEU A 147 -16.52 5.55 -5.72
CA LEU A 147 -17.55 4.51 -5.77
C LEU A 147 -17.40 3.46 -4.66
N THR A 148 -16.16 3.13 -4.28
CA THR A 148 -15.86 2.18 -3.21
C THR A 148 -16.16 2.79 -1.83
N GLN A 149 -15.86 4.07 -1.64
CA GLN A 149 -16.15 4.83 -0.42
C GLN A 149 -17.66 4.92 -0.19
N GLU A 150 -18.44 5.27 -1.21
CA GLU A 150 -19.89 5.36 -1.08
C GLU A 150 -20.53 4.03 -0.64
N LYS A 151 -20.08 2.92 -1.23
CA LYS A 151 -20.53 1.57 -0.85
C LYS A 151 -20.11 1.20 0.56
N THR A 152 -18.90 1.55 0.95
CA THR A 152 -18.34 1.26 2.28
C THR A 152 -19.05 2.08 3.36
N GLN A 153 -19.34 3.35 3.09
CA GLN A 153 -20.10 4.24 3.96
C GLN A 153 -21.52 3.71 4.21
N LYS A 154 -22.25 3.35 3.14
CA LYS A 154 -23.58 2.74 3.25
C LYS A 154 -23.56 1.44 4.07
N LEU A 155 -22.51 0.63 3.92
CA LEU A 155 -22.34 -0.59 4.70
C LEU A 155 -22.07 -0.27 6.18
N ALA A 156 -21.22 0.71 6.48
CA ALA A 156 -20.90 1.14 7.84
C ALA A 156 -22.15 1.65 8.58
N GLU A 157 -22.99 2.45 7.92
CA GLU A 157 -24.28 2.91 8.44
C GLU A 157 -25.22 1.74 8.72
N LYS A 158 -25.39 0.84 7.74
CA LYS A 158 -26.25 -0.34 7.89
C LYS A 158 -25.78 -1.30 8.99
N LYS A 159 -24.48 -1.35 9.27
CA LYS A 159 -23.83 -2.28 10.20
C LYS A 159 -23.31 -1.60 11.46
N GLN A 160 -23.77 -0.40 11.78
CA GLN A 160 -23.29 0.40 12.91
C GLN A 160 -23.26 -0.36 14.25
N ALA A 161 -24.30 -1.16 14.53
CA ALA A 161 -24.40 -1.94 15.77
C ALA A 161 -23.38 -3.09 15.88
N LEU A 162 -22.76 -3.50 14.76
CA LEU A 162 -21.75 -4.56 14.70
C LEU A 162 -20.33 -3.99 14.54
N ASP A 163 -20.19 -2.67 14.46
CA ASP A 163 -18.92 -2.02 14.19
C ASP A 163 -17.95 -2.19 15.38
N LYS A 164 -16.75 -2.67 15.07
CA LYS A 164 -15.64 -2.91 16.02
C LYS A 164 -14.44 -2.01 15.74
N SER A 165 -14.66 -0.90 15.03
CA SER A 165 -13.57 0.00 14.63
C SER A 165 -12.79 0.48 15.84
N CYS A 166 -11.47 0.45 15.73
CA CYS A 166 -10.56 0.64 16.86
C CYS A 166 -9.33 1.51 16.53
N LEU A 167 -9.28 2.15 15.36
CA LEU A 167 -8.26 3.17 15.08
C LEU A 167 -8.48 4.39 16.00
N SER A 168 -7.70 4.44 17.08
CA SER A 168 -7.69 5.56 18.02
C SER A 168 -7.20 6.85 17.37
N SER A 169 -7.52 7.98 18.01
CA SER A 169 -7.01 9.29 17.58
C SER A 169 -5.48 9.33 17.53
N ASP A 170 -4.81 8.71 18.50
CA ASP A 170 -3.34 8.64 18.55
C ASP A 170 -2.78 7.83 17.37
N LYS A 171 -3.41 6.69 17.04
CA LYS A 171 -3.02 5.87 15.90
C LYS A 171 -3.21 6.67 14.60
N LYS A 172 -4.33 7.38 14.45
CA LYS A 172 -4.59 8.27 13.29
C LYS A 172 -3.58 9.41 13.17
N ALA A 173 -3.20 10.03 14.29
CA ALA A 173 -2.17 11.06 14.31
C ALA A 173 -0.80 10.51 13.86
N LEU A 174 -0.43 9.31 14.34
CA LEU A 174 0.78 8.63 13.91
C LEU A 174 0.76 8.30 12.41
N LEU A 175 -0.37 7.84 11.86
CA LEU A 175 -0.52 7.59 10.42
C LEU A 175 -0.29 8.87 9.60
N SER A 176 -0.88 9.99 10.02
CA SER A 176 -0.67 11.29 9.37
C SER A 176 0.79 11.73 9.42
N GLN A 177 1.51 11.44 10.52
CA GLN A 177 2.93 11.75 10.66
C GLN A 177 3.80 10.88 9.72
N ILE A 178 3.54 9.58 9.67
CA ILE A 178 4.22 8.65 8.75
C ILE A 178 3.99 9.11 7.31
N ALA A 179 2.73 9.42 6.96
CA ALA A 179 2.37 9.91 5.64
C ALA A 179 3.13 11.19 5.28
N SER A 180 3.16 12.16 6.19
CA SER A 180 3.86 13.44 6.01
C SER A 180 5.36 13.25 5.75
N ASN A 181 6.02 12.35 6.48
CA ASN A 181 7.43 12.04 6.26
C ASN A 181 7.67 11.43 4.87
N ASN A 182 6.81 10.50 4.45
CA ASN A 182 6.89 9.89 3.13
C ASN A 182 6.61 10.91 2.02
N PHE A 183 5.63 11.80 2.19
CA PHE A 183 5.35 12.87 1.23
C PHE A 183 6.51 13.86 1.10
N LEU A 184 7.23 14.17 2.19
CA LEU A 184 8.44 14.99 2.13
C LEU A 184 9.53 14.32 1.27
N ARG A 185 9.75 13.02 1.46
CA ARG A 185 10.70 12.25 0.63
C ARG A 185 10.29 12.26 -0.85
N ILE A 186 9.02 11.99 -1.13
CA ILE A 186 8.46 11.98 -2.48
C ILE A 186 8.62 13.35 -3.15
N LYS A 187 8.31 14.44 -2.45
CA LYS A 187 8.48 15.80 -2.96
C LYS A 187 9.94 16.10 -3.29
N ASN A 188 10.89 15.65 -2.47
CA ASN A 188 12.31 15.80 -2.77
C ASN A 188 12.70 15.05 -4.04
N TRP A 189 12.25 13.80 -4.22
CA TRP A 189 12.48 13.06 -5.46
C TRP A 189 11.84 13.71 -6.68
N THR A 190 10.64 14.27 -6.57
CA THR A 190 10.02 15.05 -7.65
C THR A 190 10.91 16.22 -8.06
N ASN A 191 11.41 17.00 -7.09
CA ASN A 191 12.30 18.13 -7.36
C ASN A 191 13.66 17.71 -7.95
N GLU A 192 14.18 16.53 -7.59
CA GLU A 192 15.41 15.97 -8.16
C GLU A 192 15.20 15.63 -9.64
N ILE A 193 14.11 14.91 -9.95
CA ILE A 193 13.75 14.51 -11.32
C ILE A 193 13.55 15.74 -12.22
N GLU A 194 12.87 16.78 -11.73
CA GLU A 194 12.65 18.01 -12.49
C GLU A 194 13.94 18.78 -12.81
N LYS A 195 14.97 18.69 -11.96
CA LYS A 195 16.27 19.38 -12.15
C LYS A 195 17.22 18.68 -13.12
N GLU A 196 16.97 17.40 -13.42
CA GLU A 196 17.79 16.61 -14.35
C GLU A 196 17.35 16.78 -15.82
N LYS A 197 16.35 17.62 -16.08
CA LYS A 197 15.94 18.10 -17.41
C LYS A 197 16.78 19.30 -17.88
#